data_AF-A0A8T2CSG8-F1
#
_entry.id   AF-A0A8T2CSG8-F1
#
_cell.length_a   1.000
_cell.length_b   1.000
_cell.length_c   1.000
_cell.angle_alpha   90.00
_cell.angle_beta   90.00
_cell.angle_gamma   90.00
#
_symmetry.space_group_name_H-M   'P 1'
#
loop_
_entity.id
_entity.type
_entity.pdbx_description
1 polymer ?
#
loop_
_entity_poly.entity_id
_entity_poly.type
_entity_poly.pdbx_seq_one_letter_code
_entity_poly.pdbx_strand_id
1 'polypeptide(L)'
;MSLAPSSYPSLYSSPSLPRTQQTKQNPSLITQSSFISAKSLFLSSNSNSLCNTHVAKRRNLASKASETESTAKTEGGGEGEEEEEKYETYEVEVEQPYGLKFRKGRDGGTYIDAILPGGSADKTGKFTVGDRVIATSAVFGTEIWPAAEYGRTMYTIRQRIGPLLMQMEKRNGKAEDTSELTEKEIIRAERNAGYISSRLREIQMQNYLRKKEQKAQREKDLREGLQFSKNGKYEEALERFESVLGSKPTPEEASVASYNVACCYSKLNQVQAGLSALEEALKSGYEDFKRIRTDPDLETLRKSKDFDPLLKQFDESFINESAINAIKSLFGFNKK
;
A
#
# COMPACT_ATOMS: atom_id res chain seq x y z
N MET A 1 -61.73 -2.46 -3.44
CA MET A 1 -60.71 -2.51 -4.50
C MET A 1 -60.84 -1.26 -5.34
N SER A 2 -59.89 -0.34 -5.23
CA SER A 2 -59.73 0.80 -6.15
C SER A 2 -58.26 1.20 -6.10
N LEU A 3 -57.53 0.90 -7.17
CA LEU A 3 -56.11 1.23 -7.33
C LEU A 3 -56.03 2.57 -8.08
N ALA A 4 -55.45 3.57 -7.43
CA ALA A 4 -55.05 4.81 -8.08
C ALA A 4 -53.61 4.67 -8.63
N PRO A 5 -53.32 5.14 -9.85
CA PRO A 5 -51.97 5.08 -10.41
C PRO A 5 -51.18 6.33 -9.98
N SER A 6 -50.15 6.17 -9.13
CA SER A 6 -49.16 7.24 -8.90
C SER A 6 -48.13 7.22 -10.02
N SER A 7 -48.24 8.15 -10.96
CA SER A 7 -47.20 8.47 -11.92
C SER A 7 -46.18 9.42 -11.26
N TYR A 8 -44.97 8.93 -11.00
CA TYR A 8 -43.82 9.78 -10.64
C TYR A 8 -42.93 9.97 -11.88
N PRO A 9 -42.60 11.21 -12.29
CA PRO A 9 -41.73 11.46 -13.42
C PRO A 9 -40.24 11.29 -13.08
N SER A 10 -39.52 10.63 -14.02
CA SER A 10 -38.07 10.60 -14.33
C SER A 10 -37.08 10.81 -13.18
N LEU A 11 -36.33 9.79 -12.74
CA LEU A 11 -35.09 9.30 -13.36
C LEU A 11 -34.15 10.41 -13.83
N TYR A 12 -33.01 10.54 -13.14
CA TYR A 12 -31.83 11.22 -13.65
C TYR A 12 -31.42 10.56 -14.99
N SER A 13 -31.76 11.23 -16.09
CA SER A 13 -30.96 11.20 -17.32
C SER A 13 -29.87 12.23 -17.14
N SER A 14 -28.61 11.82 -17.27
CA SER A 14 -27.45 12.73 -17.27
C SER A 14 -27.64 13.84 -18.33
N PRO A 15 -27.31 15.11 -18.04
CA PRO A 15 -27.17 16.10 -19.10
C PRO A 15 -25.97 15.75 -19.99
N SER A 16 -26.16 15.87 -21.31
CA SER A 16 -25.08 15.72 -22.28
C SER A 16 -24.05 16.83 -22.15
N LEU A 17 -22.77 16.45 -22.10
CA LEU A 17 -21.63 17.36 -22.07
C LEU A 17 -21.63 18.28 -23.33
N PRO A 18 -21.31 19.58 -23.19
CA PRO A 18 -21.12 20.45 -24.34
C PRO A 18 -19.92 20.00 -25.17
N ARG A 19 -20.18 19.78 -26.45
CA ARG A 19 -19.22 19.45 -27.51
C ARG A 19 -18.25 20.61 -27.71
N THR A 20 -17.03 20.51 -27.18
CA THR A 20 -15.95 21.44 -27.50
C THR A 20 -15.66 21.35 -29.01
N GLN A 21 -15.82 22.46 -29.70
CA GLN A 21 -15.47 22.60 -31.11
C GLN A 21 -13.98 22.36 -31.27
N GLN A 22 -13.62 21.39 -32.11
CA GLN A 22 -12.26 21.19 -32.58
C GLN A 22 -11.87 22.38 -33.45
N THR A 23 -11.00 23.24 -32.94
CA THR A 23 -10.24 24.17 -33.76
C THR A 23 -9.23 23.37 -34.57
N LYS A 24 -9.45 23.35 -35.89
CA LYS A 24 -8.50 22.90 -36.90
C LYS A 24 -7.18 23.66 -36.73
N GLN A 25 -6.08 22.95 -36.53
CA GLN A 25 -4.76 23.42 -36.90
C GLN A 25 -4.12 22.38 -37.82
N ASN A 26 -3.78 22.83 -39.03
CA ASN A 26 -3.07 22.06 -40.06
C ASN A 26 -1.57 21.93 -39.71
N PRO A 27 -0.88 20.89 -40.24
CA PRO A 27 0.52 20.63 -39.99
C PRO A 27 1.42 21.19 -41.11
N SER A 28 2.50 21.89 -40.75
CA SER A 28 3.69 22.21 -41.58
C SER A 28 4.66 22.97 -40.67
N LEU A 29 5.99 22.82 -40.59
CA LEU A 29 7.07 22.44 -41.51
C LEU A 29 8.20 21.86 -40.64
N ILE A 30 8.85 20.76 -41.02
CA ILE A 30 10.19 20.74 -41.65
C ILE A 30 11.14 21.84 -41.15
N THR A 31 12.08 21.46 -40.29
CA THR A 31 13.47 21.93 -40.37
C THR A 31 14.42 20.82 -39.96
N GLN A 32 15.32 20.50 -40.88
CA GLN A 32 16.44 19.59 -40.74
C GLN A 32 17.50 20.19 -39.82
N SER A 33 18.16 19.37 -39.01
CA SER A 33 19.51 19.67 -38.54
C SER A 33 20.34 18.39 -38.43
N SER A 34 21.15 18.20 -39.47
CA SER A 34 22.52 17.68 -39.47
C SER A 34 22.89 16.53 -38.52
N PHE A 35 23.08 15.37 -39.16
CA PHE A 35 24.02 14.33 -38.78
C PHE A 35 25.40 14.93 -38.42
N ILE A 36 25.91 14.58 -37.22
CA ILE A 36 27.35 14.55 -36.97
C ILE A 36 27.71 13.13 -36.55
N SER A 37 28.45 12.49 -37.46
CA SER A 37 29.13 11.22 -37.30
C SER A 37 30.29 11.37 -36.31
N ALA A 38 30.32 10.53 -35.29
CA ALA A 38 31.55 10.24 -34.54
C ALA A 38 31.71 8.71 -34.46
N LYS A 39 32.64 8.21 -35.29
CA LYS A 39 33.13 6.83 -35.28
C LYS A 39 34.15 6.63 -34.15
N SER A 40 34.03 5.47 -33.50
CA SER A 40 35.07 4.67 -32.84
C SER A 40 35.70 5.31 -31.58
N LEU A 41 35.79 4.61 -30.45
CA LEU A 41 36.70 3.47 -30.30
C LEU A 41 36.10 2.37 -29.42
N PHE A 42 36.15 1.16 -29.96
CA PHE A 42 36.07 -0.09 -29.23
C PHE A 42 37.35 -0.27 -28.41
N LEU A 43 37.21 -0.57 -27.12
CA LEU A 43 38.24 -1.23 -26.34
C LEU A 43 37.65 -2.53 -25.81
N SER A 44 37.94 -3.58 -26.56
CA SER A 44 37.88 -4.97 -26.14
C SER A 44 38.94 -5.22 -25.06
N SER A 45 38.55 -5.82 -23.94
CA SER A 45 39.45 -6.59 -23.10
C SER A 45 38.89 -7.99 -22.94
N ASN A 46 39.58 -8.93 -23.59
CA ASN A 46 39.38 -10.36 -23.54
C ASN A 46 39.87 -10.95 -22.20
N SER A 47 39.12 -11.97 -21.77
CA SER A 47 39.54 -13.24 -21.16
C SER A 47 40.54 -13.25 -19.99
N ASN A 48 40.16 -13.92 -18.90
CA ASN A 48 40.67 -15.28 -18.68
C ASN A 48 39.83 -16.05 -17.65
N SER A 49 39.25 -17.14 -18.14
CA SER A 49 38.87 -18.31 -17.37
C SER A 49 40.12 -18.98 -16.81
N LEU A 50 40.10 -19.40 -15.54
CA LEU A 50 40.81 -20.60 -15.10
C LEU A 50 40.01 -21.27 -13.99
N CYS A 51 39.31 -22.33 -14.38
CA CYS A 51 38.98 -23.45 -13.53
C CYS A 51 40.29 -24.12 -13.07
N ASN A 52 40.36 -24.51 -11.80
CA ASN A 52 41.29 -25.54 -11.37
C ASN A 52 40.66 -26.38 -10.26
N THR A 53 40.19 -27.54 -10.67
CA THR A 53 39.97 -28.72 -9.84
C THR A 53 41.32 -29.21 -9.32
N HIS A 54 41.49 -29.30 -8.00
CA HIS A 54 42.49 -30.20 -7.43
C HIS A 54 41.88 -31.03 -6.31
N VAL A 55 41.62 -32.29 -6.70
CA VAL A 55 41.48 -33.44 -5.85
C VAL A 55 42.77 -33.60 -5.02
N ALA A 56 42.65 -33.58 -3.70
CA ALA A 56 43.66 -34.13 -2.80
C ALA A 56 42.96 -34.99 -1.74
N LYS A 57 43.33 -36.27 -1.78
CA LYS A 57 42.83 -37.38 -0.96
C LYS A 57 43.76 -37.56 0.25
N ARG A 58 43.17 -38.06 1.35
CA ARG A 58 43.74 -38.60 2.61
C ARG A 58 43.74 -37.59 3.77
N ARG A 59 43.40 -37.96 5.01
CA ARG A 59 43.42 -39.28 5.67
C ARG A 59 42.48 -39.26 6.87
N ASN A 60 41.82 -40.39 7.12
CA ASN A 60 41.03 -40.67 8.32
C ASN A 60 41.87 -40.51 9.59
N LEU A 61 41.31 -39.85 10.60
CA LEU A 61 41.63 -40.09 11.99
C LEU A 61 40.32 -40.21 12.77
N ALA A 62 40.10 -41.39 13.33
CA ALA A 62 38.94 -41.73 14.12
C ALA A 62 39.09 -41.22 15.56
N SER A 63 38.00 -40.71 16.14
CA SER A 63 37.74 -40.81 17.58
C SER A 63 36.29 -40.43 17.93
N LYS A 64 35.45 -41.47 18.01
CA LYS A 64 34.50 -41.80 19.09
C LYS A 64 34.00 -40.67 20.02
N ALA A 65 32.68 -40.45 20.03
CA ALA A 65 31.79 -40.39 21.22
C ALA A 65 30.37 -40.04 20.73
N SER A 66 29.42 -40.97 20.83
CA SER A 66 28.45 -41.09 21.94
C SER A 66 27.09 -40.50 21.53
N GLU A 67 26.28 -41.34 20.91
CA GLU A 67 24.85 -41.17 20.77
C GLU A 67 24.19 -41.37 22.15
N THR A 68 23.32 -40.45 22.54
CA THR A 68 22.25 -40.73 23.51
C THR A 68 20.95 -40.21 22.94
N GLU A 69 20.13 -41.15 22.52
CA GLU A 69 18.73 -40.99 22.17
C GLU A 69 17.95 -40.43 23.37
N SER A 70 17.00 -39.54 23.09
CA SER A 70 15.83 -39.36 23.95
C SER A 70 14.59 -39.29 23.07
N THR A 71 13.86 -40.40 23.12
CA THR A 71 12.57 -40.64 22.52
C THR A 71 11.49 -39.99 23.38
N ALA A 72 10.64 -39.15 22.79
CA ALA A 72 9.31 -38.88 23.31
C ALA A 72 8.35 -38.66 22.13
N LYS A 73 7.47 -39.65 21.91
CA LYS A 73 6.31 -39.52 21.03
C LYS A 73 5.16 -38.90 21.82
N THR A 74 4.46 -37.95 21.21
CA THR A 74 3.04 -37.73 21.46
C THR A 74 2.40 -37.29 20.14
N GLU A 75 1.34 -37.99 19.75
CA GLU A 75 0.58 -37.80 18.51
C GLU A 75 -0.47 -36.70 18.68
N GLY A 76 -0.79 -35.98 17.59
CA GLY A 76 -2.10 -35.33 17.45
C GLY A 76 -2.14 -34.11 16.53
N GLY A 77 -2.83 -34.25 15.39
CA GLY A 77 -3.55 -33.17 14.72
C GLY A 77 -2.79 -32.47 13.60
N GLY A 78 -3.19 -32.74 12.35
CA GLY A 78 -2.62 -32.10 11.17
C GLY A 78 -3.16 -30.69 10.95
N GLU A 79 -2.30 -29.86 10.37
CA GLU A 79 -2.58 -28.69 9.53
C GLU A 79 -1.36 -28.53 8.62
N GLY A 80 -1.56 -28.12 7.36
CA GLY A 80 -0.50 -28.06 6.36
C GLY A 80 0.63 -27.11 6.77
N GLU A 81 1.76 -27.68 7.18
CA GLU A 81 2.97 -26.94 7.51
C GLU A 81 3.64 -26.53 6.19
N GLU A 82 3.69 -25.21 5.95
CA GLU A 82 4.73 -24.62 5.12
C GLU A 82 6.06 -25.11 5.69
N GLU A 83 6.85 -25.84 4.90
CA GLU A 83 8.18 -26.30 5.33
C GLU A 83 9.05 -25.06 5.62
N GLU A 84 9.05 -24.60 6.87
CA GLU A 84 10.03 -23.63 7.35
C GLU A 84 11.41 -24.28 7.18
N GLU A 85 12.18 -23.86 6.17
CA GLU A 85 13.58 -24.26 6.02
C GLU A 85 14.30 -23.93 7.34
N LYS A 86 14.50 -24.94 8.19
CA LYS A 86 15.08 -24.78 9.52
C LYS A 86 16.57 -24.44 9.37
N TYR A 87 16.89 -23.16 9.36
CA TYR A 87 18.26 -22.70 9.29
C TYR A 87 19.01 -22.99 10.60
N GLU A 88 20.27 -23.40 10.48
CA GLU A 88 21.13 -23.64 11.65
C GLU A 88 21.49 -22.31 12.32
N THR A 89 21.21 -22.19 13.62
CA THR A 89 21.60 -21.02 14.42
C THR A 89 22.91 -21.29 15.16
N TYR A 90 23.82 -20.31 15.21
CA TYR A 90 25.08 -20.40 15.94
C TYR A 90 25.42 -19.11 16.67
N GLU A 91 26.12 -19.24 17.80
CA GLU A 91 26.59 -18.11 18.61
C GLU A 91 28.09 -17.89 18.44
N VAL A 92 28.46 -16.62 18.42
CA VAL A 92 29.85 -16.19 18.19
C VAL A 92 30.17 -14.92 18.96
N GLU A 93 31.37 -14.89 19.51
CA GLU A 93 31.97 -13.73 20.16
C GLU A 93 33.18 -13.29 19.33
N VAL A 94 33.23 -12.00 18.97
CA VAL A 94 34.30 -11.44 18.14
C VAL A 94 34.80 -10.13 18.74
N GLU A 95 36.12 -9.94 18.74
CA GLU A 95 36.77 -8.72 19.22
C GLU A 95 36.96 -7.68 18.10
N GLN A 96 36.98 -6.39 18.47
CA GLN A 96 37.30 -5.31 17.55
C GLN A 96 38.80 -5.34 17.17
N PRO A 97 39.15 -5.08 15.89
CA PRO A 97 38.26 -4.84 14.75
C PRO A 97 37.64 -6.15 14.21
N TYR A 98 36.32 -6.19 14.08
CA TYR A 98 35.60 -7.44 13.75
C TYR A 98 35.96 -8.00 12.37
N GLY A 99 36.24 -7.14 11.38
CA GLY A 99 36.52 -7.58 10.01
C GLY A 99 35.29 -8.07 9.24
N LEU A 100 34.08 -7.61 9.60
CA LEU A 100 32.83 -7.94 8.92
C LEU A 100 32.26 -6.69 8.22
N LYS A 101 31.75 -6.87 7.00
CA LYS A 101 30.87 -5.91 6.32
C LYS A 101 29.45 -6.46 6.33
N PHE A 102 28.48 -5.57 6.55
CA PHE A 102 27.07 -5.94 6.61
C PHE A 102 26.25 -5.20 5.54
N ARG A 103 25.30 -5.90 4.95
CA ARG A 103 24.30 -5.35 4.02
C ARG A 103 22.90 -5.44 4.62
N LYS A 104 22.03 -4.53 4.18
CA LYS A 104 20.60 -4.55 4.51
C LYS A 104 19.89 -5.52 3.56
N GLY A 105 19.23 -6.55 4.10
CA GLY A 105 18.37 -7.43 3.31
C GLY A 105 17.05 -6.77 2.93
N ARG A 106 16.33 -7.34 1.97
CA ARG A 106 15.01 -6.82 1.54
C ARG A 106 13.96 -6.90 2.65
N ASP A 107 14.06 -7.92 3.50
CA ASP A 107 13.30 -8.09 4.75
C ASP A 107 13.63 -7.04 5.83
N GLY A 108 14.63 -6.18 5.60
CA GLY A 108 15.12 -5.20 6.57
C GLY A 108 16.12 -5.76 7.57
N GLY A 109 16.45 -7.05 7.48
CA GLY A 109 17.43 -7.74 8.31
C GLY A 109 18.88 -7.34 8.00
N THR A 110 19.79 -7.79 8.86
CA THR A 110 21.24 -7.54 8.73
C THR A 110 21.95 -8.81 8.30
N TYR A 111 22.68 -8.75 7.20
CA TYR A 111 23.36 -9.91 6.61
C TYR A 111 24.84 -9.63 6.41
N ILE A 112 25.66 -10.68 6.46
CA ILE A 112 27.08 -10.58 6.14
C ILE A 112 27.25 -10.38 4.63
N ASP A 113 27.87 -9.27 4.28
CA ASP A 113 28.19 -8.88 2.90
C ASP A 113 29.60 -9.35 2.49
N ALA A 114 30.57 -9.17 3.39
CA ALA A 114 31.94 -9.62 3.17
C ALA A 114 32.67 -9.85 4.49
N ILE A 115 33.63 -10.76 4.45
CA ILE A 115 34.54 -11.08 5.55
C ILE A 115 35.95 -10.66 5.12
N LEU A 116 36.65 -9.91 5.97
CA LEU A 116 38.01 -9.44 5.70
C LEU A 116 39.02 -10.57 5.96
N PRO A 117 39.80 -11.02 4.95
CA PRO A 117 40.80 -12.05 5.15
C PRO A 117 41.84 -11.65 6.22
N GLY A 118 42.09 -12.55 7.17
CA GLY A 118 42.99 -12.30 8.31
C GLY A 118 42.40 -11.41 9.42
N GLY A 119 41.15 -10.97 9.29
CA GLY A 119 40.42 -10.23 10.33
C GLY A 119 40.00 -11.12 11.51
N SER A 120 39.52 -10.52 12.60
CA SER A 120 39.09 -11.26 13.79
C SER A 120 37.98 -12.27 13.48
N ALA A 121 36.98 -11.89 12.67
CA ALA A 121 35.93 -12.80 12.25
C ALA A 121 36.44 -13.95 11.38
N ASP A 122 37.35 -13.69 10.44
CA ASP A 122 37.93 -14.72 9.55
C ASP A 122 38.71 -15.78 10.36
N LYS A 123 39.47 -15.35 11.37
CA LYS A 123 40.19 -16.25 12.29
C LYS A 123 39.28 -17.21 13.05
N THR A 124 38.01 -16.84 13.28
CA THR A 124 37.06 -17.75 13.95
C THR A 124 36.62 -18.90 13.04
N GLY A 125 36.65 -18.72 11.70
CA GLY A 125 36.18 -19.69 10.72
C GLY A 125 34.68 -20.02 10.81
N LYS A 126 33.90 -19.27 11.60
CA LYS A 126 32.47 -19.55 11.85
C LYS A 126 31.53 -18.84 10.88
N PHE A 127 31.94 -17.70 10.33
CA PHE A 127 31.09 -16.86 9.49
C PHE A 127 31.11 -17.29 8.04
N THR A 128 29.94 -17.25 7.40
CA THR A 128 29.80 -17.38 5.94
C THR A 128 29.16 -16.13 5.36
N VAL A 129 29.59 -15.72 4.16
CA VAL A 129 28.94 -14.62 3.44
C VAL A 129 27.48 -14.99 3.17
N GLY A 130 26.57 -14.08 3.50
CA GLY A 130 25.12 -14.30 3.41
C GLY A 130 24.44 -14.69 4.73
N ASP A 131 25.18 -15.01 5.80
CA ASP A 131 24.57 -15.32 7.10
C ASP A 131 23.80 -14.12 7.67
N ARG A 132 22.68 -14.38 8.36
CA ARG A 132 21.80 -13.37 8.95
C ARG A 132 22.09 -13.20 10.43
N VAL A 133 22.04 -11.96 10.90
CA VAL A 133 22.13 -11.64 12.34
C VAL A 133 20.72 -11.78 12.95
N ILE A 134 20.55 -12.71 13.90
CA ILE A 134 19.29 -12.93 14.65
C ILE A 134 19.28 -12.07 15.92
N ALA A 135 20.42 -11.97 16.61
CA ALA A 135 20.52 -11.24 17.86
C ALA A 135 21.92 -10.65 18.04
N THR A 136 21.99 -9.50 18.71
CA THR A 136 23.26 -8.82 19.01
C THR A 136 23.28 -8.39 20.47
N SER A 137 24.46 -8.43 21.07
CA SER A 137 24.69 -7.82 22.38
C SER A 137 24.43 -6.32 22.38
N ALA A 138 24.00 -5.78 23.53
CA ALA A 138 23.72 -4.35 23.73
C ALA A 138 24.94 -3.44 23.47
N VAL A 139 24.85 -2.12 23.58
CA VAL A 139 26.07 -1.27 23.50
C VAL A 139 26.95 -1.44 24.75
N PHE A 140 26.31 -1.62 25.90
CA PHE A 140 26.93 -1.80 27.21
C PHE A 140 26.38 -3.09 27.85
N GLY A 141 27.26 -3.93 28.43
CA GLY A 141 26.87 -5.19 29.08
C GLY A 141 26.96 -6.42 28.17
N THR A 142 26.60 -7.59 28.68
CA THR A 142 26.71 -8.88 27.96
C THR A 142 25.37 -9.43 27.47
N GLU A 143 24.28 -8.72 27.73
CA GLU A 143 22.93 -9.13 27.34
C GLU A 143 22.76 -9.11 25.82
N ILE A 144 22.19 -10.18 25.28
CA ILE A 144 21.87 -10.35 23.85
C ILE A 144 20.39 -10.02 23.63
N TRP A 145 20.13 -9.16 22.67
CA TRP A 145 18.79 -8.76 22.27
C TRP A 145 18.54 -9.12 20.81
N PRO A 146 17.29 -9.48 20.43
CA PRO A 146 16.96 -9.73 19.03
C PRO A 146 17.39 -8.57 18.12
N ALA A 147 17.99 -8.90 17.00
CA ALA A 147 18.46 -7.96 16.00
C ALA A 147 17.24 -7.29 15.37
N ALA A 148 17.15 -5.98 15.60
CA ALA A 148 16.11 -5.16 14.99
C ALA A 148 16.45 -4.85 13.51
N GLU A 149 15.67 -3.95 12.91
CA GLU A 149 15.95 -3.41 11.57
C GLU A 149 17.42 -2.99 11.42
N TYR A 150 17.98 -3.21 10.21
CA TYR A 150 19.40 -3.01 9.88
C TYR A 150 20.07 -1.80 10.52
N GLY A 151 19.41 -0.63 10.52
CA GLY A 151 19.98 0.59 11.09
C GLY A 151 20.25 0.50 12.59
N ARG A 152 19.34 -0.10 13.36
CA ARG A 152 19.47 -0.25 14.82
C ARG A 152 20.55 -1.28 15.17
N THR A 153 20.54 -2.41 14.48
CA THR A 153 21.55 -3.47 14.63
C THR A 153 22.94 -2.98 14.25
N MET A 154 23.07 -2.19 13.18
CA MET A 154 24.35 -1.59 12.82
C MET A 154 24.83 -0.54 13.83
N TYR A 155 23.90 0.21 14.44
CA TYR A 155 24.27 1.17 15.47
C TYR A 155 24.86 0.47 16.70
N THR A 156 24.22 -0.62 17.18
CA THR A 156 24.73 -1.39 18.33
C THR A 156 26.10 -1.99 18.03
N ILE A 157 26.27 -2.61 16.87
CA ILE A 157 27.55 -3.21 16.45
C ILE A 157 28.66 -2.15 16.37
N ARG A 158 28.38 -0.97 15.79
CA ARG A 158 29.38 0.09 15.60
C ARG A 158 29.78 0.78 16.90
N GLN A 159 28.84 0.98 17.82
CA GLN A 159 29.08 1.71 19.06
C GLN A 159 29.50 0.79 20.22
N ARG A 160 29.48 -0.54 20.03
CA ARG A 160 29.85 -1.54 21.03
C ARG A 160 31.24 -1.25 21.60
N ILE A 161 31.37 -1.34 22.92
CA ILE A 161 32.65 -1.29 23.62
C ILE A 161 32.92 -2.68 24.19
N GLY A 162 34.03 -3.30 23.78
CA GLY A 162 34.37 -4.68 24.16
C GLY A 162 33.96 -5.73 23.12
N PRO A 163 33.99 -7.03 23.49
CA PRO A 163 33.67 -8.11 22.56
C PRO A 163 32.20 -8.07 22.17
N LEU A 164 31.93 -8.40 20.90
CA LEU A 164 30.60 -8.44 20.31
C LEU A 164 30.10 -9.88 20.30
N LEU A 165 29.07 -10.15 21.09
CA LEU A 165 28.33 -11.40 21.02
C LEU A 165 27.18 -11.26 20.01
N MET A 166 27.07 -12.24 19.12
CA MET A 166 25.99 -12.33 18.13
C MET A 166 25.45 -13.75 18.06
N GLN A 167 24.14 -13.83 17.85
CA GLN A 167 23.47 -15.03 17.40
C GLN A 167 23.20 -14.90 15.90
N MET A 168 23.67 -15.86 15.12
CA MET A 168 23.69 -15.85 13.67
C MET A 168 22.88 -17.02 13.13
N GLU A 169 22.29 -16.83 11.96
CA GLU A 169 21.61 -17.86 11.19
C GLU A 169 22.46 -18.20 9.96
N LYS A 170 22.83 -19.48 9.80
CA LYS A 170 23.54 -19.93 8.60
C LYS A 170 22.61 -19.92 7.40
N ARG A 171 23.01 -19.20 6.36
CA ARG A 171 22.27 -19.13 5.09
C ARG A 171 23.00 -19.80 3.93
N ASN A 172 24.16 -20.42 4.17
CA ASN A 172 24.94 -21.21 3.20
C ASN A 172 25.14 -20.50 1.83
N GLY A 173 25.29 -19.17 1.83
CA GLY A 173 25.45 -18.38 0.60
C GLY A 173 24.17 -18.14 -0.22
N LYS A 174 22.99 -18.61 0.23
CA LYS A 174 21.71 -18.23 -0.35
C LYS A 174 21.39 -16.79 0.08
N ALA A 175 21.74 -15.80 -0.74
CA ALA A 175 21.16 -14.48 -0.61
C ALA A 175 19.68 -14.56 -1.03
N GLU A 176 18.76 -14.58 -0.07
CA GLU A 176 17.32 -14.38 -0.31
C GLU A 176 17.05 -12.93 -0.78
N ASP A 177 17.60 -12.55 -1.94
CA ASP A 177 17.07 -11.45 -2.74
C ASP A 177 16.06 -11.97 -3.78
N THR A 178 15.66 -13.24 -3.66
CA THR A 178 14.71 -13.99 -4.51
C THR A 178 13.25 -13.78 -4.13
N SER A 179 12.92 -12.82 -3.26
CA SER A 179 11.52 -12.40 -3.14
C SER A 179 11.08 -11.75 -4.46
N GLU A 180 9.84 -11.98 -4.90
CA GLU A 180 9.29 -11.27 -6.05
C GLU A 180 9.40 -9.75 -5.81
N LEU A 181 9.84 -9.00 -6.82
CA LEU A 181 9.89 -7.55 -6.72
C LEU A 181 8.47 -7.03 -6.47
N THR A 182 8.29 -6.20 -5.47
CA THR A 182 6.98 -5.57 -5.25
C THR A 182 6.64 -4.70 -6.47
N GLU A 183 5.36 -4.57 -6.82
CA GLU A 183 4.93 -3.74 -7.97
C GLU A 183 5.56 -2.34 -7.91
N LYS A 184 5.69 -1.78 -6.71
CA LYS A 184 6.31 -0.46 -6.46
C LYS A 184 7.81 -0.42 -6.83
N GLU A 185 8.54 -1.50 -6.60
CA GLU A 185 9.96 -1.60 -6.94
C GLU A 185 10.17 -1.84 -8.43
N ILE A 186 9.32 -2.65 -9.07
CA ILE A 186 9.31 -2.81 -10.54
C ILE A 186 9.07 -1.45 -11.19
N ILE A 187 8.04 -0.73 -10.73
CA ILE A 187 7.72 0.61 -11.24
C ILE A 187 8.90 1.58 -11.03
N ARG A 188 9.57 1.55 -9.88
CA ARG A 188 10.71 2.43 -9.58
C ARG A 188 11.93 2.09 -10.45
N ALA A 189 12.26 0.81 -10.56
CA ALA A 189 13.39 0.33 -11.36
C ALA A 189 13.21 0.66 -12.84
N GLU A 190 12.00 0.45 -13.39
CA GLU A 190 11.71 0.73 -14.79
C GLU A 190 11.65 2.22 -15.11
N ARG A 191 11.09 3.05 -14.21
CA ARG A 191 11.17 4.53 -14.35
C ARG A 191 12.61 5.01 -14.41
N ASN A 192 13.49 4.42 -13.60
CA ASN A 192 14.91 4.76 -13.60
C ASN A 192 15.62 4.25 -14.86
N ALA A 193 15.16 3.13 -15.45
CA ALA A 193 15.73 2.53 -16.65
C ALA A 193 15.33 3.24 -17.96
N GLY A 194 14.29 4.07 -17.96
CA GLY A 194 13.86 4.85 -19.13
C GLY A 194 13.16 4.03 -20.22
N TYR A 195 12.82 2.76 -19.96
CA TYR A 195 12.06 1.88 -20.85
C TYR A 195 10.78 1.41 -20.17
N ILE A 196 9.65 1.41 -20.89
CA ILE A 196 8.37 0.88 -20.41
C ILE A 196 8.32 -0.61 -20.75
N SER A 197 8.43 -1.48 -19.75
CA SER A 197 8.33 -2.92 -19.98
C SER A 197 6.89 -3.37 -20.26
N SER A 198 6.73 -4.57 -20.82
CA SER A 198 5.44 -5.25 -20.91
C SER A 198 4.81 -5.45 -19.54
N ARG A 199 5.62 -5.74 -18.52
CA ARG A 199 5.17 -6.01 -17.15
C ARG A 199 4.57 -4.76 -16.49
N LEU A 200 5.16 -3.57 -16.69
CA LEU A 200 4.56 -2.33 -16.19
C LEU A 200 3.23 -2.03 -16.88
N ARG A 201 3.13 -2.28 -18.19
CA ARG A 201 1.86 -2.14 -18.92
C ARG A 201 0.80 -3.08 -18.38
N GLU A 202 1.15 -4.33 -18.07
CA GLU A 202 0.27 -5.30 -17.43
C GLU A 202 -0.20 -4.83 -16.06
N ILE A 203 0.72 -4.36 -15.19
CA ILE A 203 0.38 -3.82 -13.87
C ILE A 203 -0.57 -2.62 -14.00
N GLN A 204 -0.32 -1.72 -14.94
CA GLN A 204 -1.21 -0.57 -15.19
C GLN A 204 -2.59 -1.01 -15.68
N MET A 205 -2.63 -1.98 -16.60
CA MET A 205 -3.87 -2.53 -17.14
C MET A 205 -4.68 -3.23 -16.05
N GLN A 206 -4.05 -4.04 -15.21
CA GLN A 206 -4.70 -4.71 -14.07
C GLN A 206 -5.24 -3.69 -13.05
N ASN A 207 -4.45 -2.67 -12.70
CA ASN A 207 -4.91 -1.60 -11.81
C ASN A 207 -6.09 -0.82 -12.38
N TYR A 208 -6.08 -0.56 -13.70
CA TYR A 208 -7.20 0.06 -14.39
C TYR A 208 -8.45 -0.80 -14.36
N LEU A 209 -8.32 -2.10 -14.68
CA LEU A 209 -9.44 -3.05 -14.65
C LEU A 209 -10.02 -3.18 -13.25
N ARG A 210 -9.18 -3.32 -12.22
CA ARG A 210 -9.59 -3.38 -10.81
C ARG A 210 -10.36 -2.15 -10.38
N LYS A 211 -9.89 -0.94 -10.74
CA LYS A 211 -10.60 0.31 -10.44
C LYS A 211 -11.95 0.40 -11.18
N LYS A 212 -11.99 -0.05 -12.44
CA LYS A 212 -13.21 -0.08 -13.25
C LYS A 212 -14.25 -1.04 -12.66
N GLU A 213 -13.83 -2.23 -12.24
CA GLU A 213 -14.68 -3.23 -11.61
C GLU A 213 -15.21 -2.75 -10.26
N GLN A 214 -14.36 -2.17 -9.41
CA GLN A 214 -14.78 -1.55 -8.14
C GLN A 214 -15.83 -0.47 -8.35
N LYS A 215 -15.65 0.39 -9.37
CA LYS A 215 -16.65 1.41 -9.71
C LYS A 215 -17.98 0.77 -10.14
N ALA A 216 -17.93 -0.24 -11.02
CA ALA A 216 -19.14 -0.94 -11.47
C ALA A 216 -19.87 -1.64 -10.31
N GLN A 217 -19.13 -2.20 -9.35
CA GLN A 217 -19.70 -2.81 -8.15
C GLN A 217 -20.37 -1.76 -7.26
N ARG A 218 -19.75 -0.61 -7.03
CA ARG A 218 -20.37 0.51 -6.28
C ARG A 218 -21.66 1.00 -6.93
N GLU A 219 -21.65 1.17 -8.25
CA GLU A 219 -22.86 1.56 -8.99
C GLU A 219 -23.98 0.52 -8.88
N LYS A 220 -23.62 -0.77 -8.88
CA LYS A 220 -24.57 -1.87 -8.67
C LYS A 220 -25.15 -1.84 -7.26
N ASP A 221 -24.31 -1.76 -6.23
CA ASP A 221 -24.74 -1.71 -4.83
C ASP A 221 -25.61 -0.49 -4.56
N LEU A 222 -25.24 0.69 -5.07
CA LEU A 222 -26.06 1.90 -4.97
C LEU A 222 -27.44 1.71 -5.60
N ARG A 223 -27.52 1.08 -6.77
CA ARG A 223 -28.79 0.79 -7.45
C ARG A 223 -29.66 -0.17 -6.65
N GLU A 224 -29.06 -1.23 -6.11
CA GLU A 224 -29.75 -2.22 -5.28
C GLU A 224 -30.26 -1.60 -3.97
N GLY A 225 -29.44 -0.79 -3.29
CA GLY A 225 -29.85 -0.06 -2.09
C GLY A 225 -31.04 0.88 -2.35
N LEU A 226 -31.02 1.60 -3.48
CA LEU A 226 -32.16 2.43 -3.90
C LEU A 226 -33.43 1.60 -4.18
N GLN A 227 -33.29 0.39 -4.71
CA GLN A 227 -34.42 -0.51 -4.93
C GLN A 227 -34.99 -1.05 -3.63
N PHE A 228 -34.14 -1.43 -2.67
CA PHE A 228 -34.58 -1.87 -1.34
C PHE A 228 -35.30 -0.74 -0.58
N SER A 229 -34.74 0.48 -0.59
CA SER A 229 -35.36 1.65 0.04
C SER A 229 -36.77 1.92 -0.53
N LYS A 230 -36.94 1.85 -1.85
CA LYS A 230 -38.26 1.98 -2.50
C LYS A 230 -39.26 0.90 -2.08
N ASN A 231 -38.77 -0.29 -1.73
CA ASN A 231 -39.60 -1.41 -1.28
C ASN A 231 -39.86 -1.37 0.24
N GLY A 232 -39.41 -0.34 0.95
CA GLY A 232 -39.54 -0.20 2.40
C GLY A 232 -38.60 -1.12 3.20
N LYS A 233 -37.61 -1.71 2.53
CA LYS A 233 -36.60 -2.61 3.10
C LYS A 233 -35.35 -1.80 3.49
N TYR A 234 -35.46 -1.02 4.56
CA TYR A 234 -34.46 0.00 4.88
C TYR A 234 -33.17 -0.60 5.44
N GLU A 235 -33.27 -1.69 6.21
CA GLU A 235 -32.12 -2.42 6.73
C GLU A 235 -31.29 -3.03 5.59
N GLU A 236 -31.93 -3.70 4.63
CA GLU A 236 -31.22 -4.24 3.45
C GLU A 236 -30.67 -3.13 2.55
N ALA A 237 -31.32 -1.96 2.51
CA ALA A 237 -30.81 -0.80 1.79
C ALA A 237 -29.55 -0.24 2.44
N LEU A 238 -29.52 -0.15 3.78
CA LEU A 238 -28.35 0.31 4.54
C LEU A 238 -27.13 -0.55 4.28
N GLU A 239 -27.27 -1.88 4.29
CA GLU A 239 -26.16 -2.80 3.97
C GLU A 239 -25.52 -2.47 2.61
N ARG A 240 -26.34 -2.18 1.60
CA ARG A 240 -25.85 -1.84 0.26
C ARG A 240 -25.19 -0.47 0.19
N PHE A 241 -25.74 0.53 0.87
CA PHE A 241 -25.11 1.85 0.91
C PHE A 241 -23.82 1.85 1.73
N GLU A 242 -23.74 1.08 2.81
CA GLU A 242 -22.51 0.90 3.60
C GLU A 242 -21.42 0.18 2.79
N SER A 243 -21.79 -0.82 1.95
CA SER A 243 -20.87 -1.42 0.98
C SER A 243 -20.25 -0.38 0.03
N VAL A 244 -21.06 0.57 -0.46
CA VAL A 244 -20.57 1.68 -1.29
C VAL A 244 -19.60 2.57 -0.52
N LEU A 245 -19.93 2.95 0.72
CA LEU A 245 -19.10 3.81 1.56
C LEU A 245 -17.78 3.12 1.97
N GLY A 246 -17.80 1.81 2.20
CA GLY A 246 -16.61 1.01 2.55
C GLY A 246 -15.64 0.77 1.38
N SER A 247 -16.06 0.98 0.13
CA SER A 247 -15.29 0.65 -1.08
C SER A 247 -14.56 1.85 -1.71
N LYS A 248 -14.19 2.83 -0.88
CA LYS A 248 -13.46 4.06 -1.24
C LYS A 248 -14.12 4.80 -2.42
N PRO A 249 -15.36 5.26 -2.23
CA PRO A 249 -16.10 6.00 -3.24
C PRO A 249 -15.43 7.34 -3.55
N THR A 250 -15.77 7.91 -4.70
CA THR A 250 -15.50 9.34 -4.96
C THR A 250 -16.34 10.21 -4.01
N PRO A 251 -15.96 11.48 -3.75
CA PRO A 251 -16.76 12.38 -2.90
C PRO A 251 -18.23 12.48 -3.35
N GLU A 252 -18.47 12.53 -4.67
CA GLU A 252 -19.81 12.53 -5.25
C GLU A 252 -20.58 11.25 -4.91
N GLU A 253 -20.00 10.08 -5.15
CA GLU A 253 -20.60 8.78 -4.79
C GLU A 253 -20.87 8.66 -3.28
N ALA A 254 -19.93 9.13 -2.45
CA ALA A 254 -20.04 9.15 -0.99
C ALA A 254 -21.20 10.05 -0.53
N SER A 255 -21.28 11.26 -1.08
CA SER A 255 -22.34 12.22 -0.74
C SER A 255 -23.73 11.67 -1.02
N VAL A 256 -23.91 10.99 -2.16
CA VAL A 256 -25.17 10.38 -2.56
C VAL A 256 -25.50 9.17 -1.69
N ALA A 257 -24.52 8.30 -1.41
CA ALA A 257 -24.73 7.14 -0.55
C ALA A 257 -25.08 7.55 0.89
N SER A 258 -24.33 8.47 1.49
CA SER A 258 -24.58 9.00 2.84
C SER A 258 -25.93 9.69 2.95
N TYR A 259 -26.37 10.43 1.93
CA TYR A 259 -27.71 11.01 1.89
C TYR A 259 -28.80 9.93 1.95
N ASN A 260 -28.66 8.86 1.16
CA ASN A 260 -29.63 7.77 1.16
C ASN A 260 -29.60 6.97 2.48
N VAL A 261 -28.42 6.84 3.12
CA VAL A 261 -28.29 6.29 4.48
C VAL A 261 -29.08 7.13 5.48
N ALA A 262 -28.97 8.46 5.41
CA ALA A 262 -29.75 9.38 6.25
C ALA A 262 -31.27 9.18 6.05
N CYS A 263 -31.72 9.03 4.81
CA CYS A 263 -33.12 8.71 4.50
C CYS A 263 -33.56 7.38 5.13
N CYS A 264 -32.75 6.32 5.02
CA CYS A 264 -33.06 5.03 5.65
C CYS A 264 -33.15 5.13 7.18
N TYR A 265 -32.17 5.75 7.84
CA TYR A 265 -32.20 5.93 9.29
C TYR A 265 -33.37 6.78 9.77
N SER A 266 -33.76 7.79 8.99
CA SER A 266 -34.96 8.60 9.25
C SER A 266 -36.23 7.74 9.25
N LYS A 267 -36.39 6.85 8.28
CA LYS A 267 -37.52 5.91 8.20
C LYS A 267 -37.52 4.86 9.30
N LEU A 268 -36.33 4.47 9.78
CA LEU A 268 -36.15 3.60 10.94
C LEU A 268 -36.28 4.33 12.29
N ASN A 269 -36.61 5.63 12.29
CA ASN A 269 -36.68 6.49 13.47
C ASN A 269 -35.37 6.59 14.28
N GLN A 270 -34.23 6.31 13.65
CA GLN A 270 -32.91 6.44 14.26
C GLN A 270 -32.35 7.85 14.03
N VAL A 271 -32.91 8.83 14.76
CA VAL A 271 -32.69 10.26 14.50
C VAL A 271 -31.21 10.65 14.56
N GLN A 272 -30.47 10.22 15.58
CA GLN A 272 -29.06 10.61 15.73
C GLN A 272 -28.17 10.01 14.64
N ALA A 273 -28.37 8.75 14.29
CA ALA A 273 -27.65 8.10 13.19
C ALA A 273 -27.96 8.78 11.85
N GLY A 274 -29.24 9.12 11.61
CA GLY A 274 -29.66 9.83 10.41
C GLY A 274 -29.07 11.23 10.28
N LEU A 275 -29.01 12.01 11.37
CA LEU A 275 -28.38 13.34 11.36
C LEU A 275 -26.88 13.26 11.11
N SER A 276 -26.20 12.28 11.72
CA SER A 276 -24.77 12.03 11.48
C SER A 276 -24.50 11.67 10.01
N ALA A 277 -25.32 10.78 9.43
CA ALA A 277 -25.21 10.43 8.01
C ALA A 277 -25.51 11.61 7.08
N LEU A 278 -26.46 12.47 7.45
CA LEU A 278 -26.78 13.69 6.70
C LEU A 278 -25.63 14.69 6.74
N GLU A 279 -25.00 14.87 7.91
CA GLU A 279 -23.80 15.70 8.05
C GLU A 279 -22.66 15.18 7.17
N GLU A 280 -22.43 13.86 7.14
CA GLU A 280 -21.41 13.25 6.29
C GLU A 280 -21.71 13.43 4.79
N ALA A 281 -22.98 13.37 4.39
CA ALA A 281 -23.40 13.67 3.03
C ALA A 281 -23.04 15.12 2.64
N LEU A 282 -23.35 16.08 3.52
CA LEU A 282 -23.03 17.50 3.33
C LEU A 282 -21.51 17.75 3.28
N LYS A 283 -20.74 17.16 4.19
CA LYS A 283 -19.26 17.22 4.18
C LYS A 283 -18.66 16.62 2.91
N SER A 284 -19.28 15.59 2.37
CA SER A 284 -18.87 14.94 1.11
C SER A 284 -19.26 15.75 -0.14
N GLY A 285 -19.98 16.87 0.01
CA GLY A 285 -20.36 17.76 -1.09
C GLY A 285 -21.77 17.53 -1.62
N TYR A 286 -22.71 17.06 -0.80
CA TYR A 286 -24.12 16.99 -1.22
C TYR A 286 -24.73 18.41 -1.29
N GLU A 287 -25.18 18.83 -2.48
CA GLU A 287 -25.61 20.22 -2.73
C GLU A 287 -27.13 20.42 -2.86
N ASP A 288 -27.94 19.36 -2.93
CA ASP A 288 -29.39 19.49 -3.11
C ASP A 288 -30.13 19.78 -1.78
N PHE A 289 -29.83 20.94 -1.20
CA PHE A 289 -30.42 21.40 0.05
C PHE A 289 -31.94 21.61 -0.04
N LYS A 290 -32.47 21.85 -1.25
CA LYS A 290 -33.92 21.94 -1.47
C LYS A 290 -34.55 20.57 -1.23
N ARG A 291 -33.93 19.51 -1.74
CA ARG A 291 -34.38 18.14 -1.48
C ARG A 291 -34.30 17.81 0.01
N ILE A 292 -33.20 18.09 0.69
CA ILE A 292 -33.07 17.83 2.14
C ILE A 292 -34.23 18.41 2.96
N ARG A 293 -34.70 19.62 2.62
CA ARG A 293 -35.81 20.28 3.34
C ARG A 293 -37.20 19.76 3.02
N THR A 294 -37.37 19.11 1.87
CA THR A 294 -38.67 18.69 1.34
C THR A 294 -38.87 17.19 1.30
N ASP A 295 -37.78 16.41 1.39
CA ASP A 295 -37.81 14.97 1.22
C ASP A 295 -38.72 14.33 2.30
N PRO A 296 -39.75 13.55 1.90
CA PRO A 296 -40.61 12.84 2.83
C PRO A 296 -39.86 11.75 3.61
N ASP A 297 -38.73 11.26 3.10
CA ASP A 297 -37.94 10.25 3.79
C ASP A 297 -37.19 10.84 4.98
N LEU A 298 -36.85 12.13 4.93
CA LEU A 298 -36.20 12.86 6.01
C LEU A 298 -37.18 13.53 7.00
N GLU A 299 -38.48 13.25 6.91
CA GLU A 299 -39.49 13.91 7.77
C GLU A 299 -39.19 13.75 9.27
N THR A 300 -38.76 12.56 9.70
CA THR A 300 -38.40 12.30 11.09
C THR A 300 -37.21 13.15 11.54
N LEU A 301 -36.18 13.28 10.71
CA LEU A 301 -35.01 14.11 11.01
C LEU A 301 -35.37 15.59 11.05
N ARG A 302 -36.21 16.06 10.12
CA ARG A 302 -36.67 17.47 10.06
C ARG A 302 -37.43 17.92 11.31
N LYS A 303 -38.03 16.99 12.05
CA LYS A 303 -38.70 17.28 13.34
C LYS A 303 -37.72 17.38 14.51
N SER A 304 -36.47 16.95 14.33
CA SER A 304 -35.45 17.06 15.36
C SER A 304 -34.99 18.50 15.55
N LYS A 305 -34.80 18.90 16.80
CA LYS A 305 -34.24 20.21 17.18
C LYS A 305 -32.83 20.45 16.62
N ASP A 306 -32.10 19.38 16.30
CA ASP A 306 -30.71 19.44 15.85
C ASP A 306 -30.57 19.57 14.33
N PHE A 307 -31.68 19.43 13.58
CA PHE A 307 -31.68 19.52 12.11
C PHE A 307 -31.40 20.93 11.58
N ASP A 308 -32.10 21.95 12.09
CA ASP A 308 -31.90 23.33 11.65
C ASP A 308 -30.49 23.87 11.98
N PRO A 309 -29.91 23.62 13.17
CA PRO A 309 -28.52 23.95 13.45
C PRO A 309 -27.54 23.28 12.51
N LEU A 310 -27.76 22.01 12.15
CA LEU A 310 -26.91 21.28 11.21
C LEU A 310 -26.94 21.96 9.83
N LEU A 311 -28.12 22.24 9.28
CA LEU A 311 -28.23 22.86 7.96
C LEU A 311 -27.64 24.26 7.90
N LYS A 312 -27.83 25.09 8.94
CA LYS A 312 -27.28 26.46 8.98
C LYS A 312 -25.77 26.50 8.81
N GLN A 313 -25.04 25.51 9.32
CA GLN A 313 -23.58 25.43 9.18
C GLN A 313 -23.15 25.33 7.70
N PHE A 314 -23.94 24.63 6.88
CA PHE A 314 -23.65 24.43 5.46
C PHE A 314 -24.33 25.46 4.55
N ASP A 315 -25.47 26.03 4.96
CA ASP A 315 -26.13 27.13 4.24
C ASP A 315 -25.27 28.41 4.25
N GLU A 316 -24.73 28.78 5.42
CA GLU A 316 -23.99 30.04 5.60
C GLU A 316 -22.61 30.02 4.94
N SER A 317 -21.99 28.83 4.82
CA SER A 317 -20.70 28.68 4.13
C SER A 317 -20.84 28.89 2.62
N PHE A 318 -21.93 28.42 1.99
CA PHE A 318 -22.20 28.70 0.57
C PHE A 318 -22.52 30.17 0.30
N ILE A 319 -23.28 30.82 1.20
CA ILE A 319 -23.58 32.26 1.09
C ILE A 319 -22.31 33.09 1.30
N ASN A 320 -21.42 32.71 2.22
CA ASN A 320 -20.17 33.42 2.42
C ASN A 320 -19.20 33.27 1.24
N GLU A 321 -19.03 32.08 0.66
CA GLU A 321 -18.10 31.92 -0.47
C GLU A 321 -18.59 32.67 -1.73
N SER A 322 -19.88 32.58 -2.03
CA SER A 322 -20.51 33.34 -3.12
C SER A 322 -20.53 34.85 -2.88
N ALA A 323 -20.82 35.31 -1.65
CA ALA A 323 -20.77 36.72 -1.28
C ALA A 323 -19.34 37.28 -1.27
N ILE A 324 -18.35 36.53 -0.76
CA ILE A 324 -16.93 36.91 -0.77
C ILE A 324 -16.41 36.98 -2.22
N ASN A 325 -16.78 36.03 -3.07
CA ASN A 325 -16.38 36.05 -4.48
C ASN A 325 -17.09 37.14 -5.28
N ALA A 326 -18.37 37.43 -4.97
CA ALA A 326 -19.11 38.56 -5.56
C ALA A 326 -18.52 39.91 -5.13
N ILE A 327 -18.15 40.07 -3.85
CA ILE A 327 -17.46 41.27 -3.34
C ILE A 327 -16.06 41.39 -3.97
N LYS A 328 -15.29 40.31 -4.08
CA LYS A 328 -13.99 40.32 -4.76
C LYS A 328 -14.09 40.67 -6.25
N SER A 329 -15.17 40.26 -6.91
CA SER A 329 -15.47 40.62 -8.31
C SER A 329 -15.88 42.09 -8.43
N LEU A 330 -16.74 42.59 -7.54
CA LEU A 330 -17.16 44.00 -7.50
C LEU A 330 -16.01 44.96 -7.12
N PHE A 331 -15.11 44.51 -6.25
CA PHE A 331 -13.92 45.26 -5.80
C PHE A 331 -12.63 44.77 -6.48
N GLY A 332 -12.75 44.20 -7.68
CA GLY A 332 -11.62 43.84 -8.53
C GLY A 332 -10.74 45.06 -8.80
N PHE A 333 -9.71 45.22 -7.98
CA PHE A 333 -8.71 46.26 -8.04
C PHE A 333 -8.13 46.33 -9.46
N ASN A 334 -8.35 47.47 -10.11
CA ASN A 334 -7.54 47.97 -11.21
C ASN A 334 -6.06 47.86 -10.82
N LYS A 335 -5.38 46.79 -11.24
CA LYS A 335 -3.92 46.75 -11.32
C LYS A 335 -3.54 47.34 -12.68
N LYS A 336 -3.24 48.63 -12.67
CA LYS A 336 -2.37 49.25 -13.68
C LYS A 336 -0.92 48.90 -13.38
#